data_AF-A0A2V6G6S8-F1
#
_entry.id   AF-A0A2V6G6S8-F1
#
_cell.length_a   1.000
_cell.length_b   1.000
_cell.length_c   1.000
_cell.angle_alpha   90.00
_cell.angle_beta   90.00
_cell.angle_gamma   90.00
#
_symmetry.space_group_name_H-M   'P 1'
#
loop_
_entity.id
_entity.type
_entity.pdbx_description
1 polymer ?
#
loop_
_entity_poly.entity_id
_entity_poly.type
_entity_poly.pdbx_seq_one_letter_code
_entity_poly.pdbx_strand_id
1 'polypeptide(L)'
;MFFIKSRNVLFRLIVVAVLISSGIFQAEARKNPARKPSPNRANIEAACRLQIFLDRANFSPGKLDETYNEFTWKALALYRESRGEQPQAPPPQGKIRSNVEPDVNGVDLESVGPVFIPYTVTDADLASVGQLPSTIAAQAKLKFLPYRDPADAIAEKFHCDVHFLERLNPGKLKTVKAGDQLMV
;
A
#
# COMPACT_ATOMS: atom_id res chain seq x y z
N MET A 1 32.35 -97.45 -38.32
CA MET A 1 31.74 -97.26 -39.65
C MET A 1 30.57 -96.28 -39.48
N PHE A 2 30.62 -95.16 -40.22
CA PHE A 2 29.59 -94.12 -40.46
C PHE A 2 29.01 -93.24 -39.32
N PHE A 3 29.61 -92.05 -39.22
CA PHE A 3 29.00 -90.69 -39.32
C PHE A 3 27.48 -90.59 -39.60
N ILE A 4 26.76 -89.67 -38.92
CA ILE A 4 25.97 -88.55 -39.52
C ILE A 4 24.92 -87.92 -38.56
N LYS A 5 24.87 -86.57 -38.60
CA LYS A 5 23.78 -85.60 -38.32
C LYS A 5 23.36 -85.38 -36.86
N SER A 6 22.86 -84.21 -36.45
CA SER A 6 22.86 -82.81 -36.91
C SER A 6 21.88 -82.08 -35.99
N ARG A 7 22.17 -80.80 -35.71
CA ARG A 7 21.26 -79.71 -35.35
C ARG A 7 20.44 -79.83 -34.06
N ASN A 8 20.95 -79.08 -33.08
CA ASN A 8 20.30 -78.02 -32.30
C ASN A 8 19.09 -78.32 -31.41
N VAL A 9 18.97 -77.44 -30.42
CA VAL A 9 17.79 -77.05 -29.63
C VAL A 9 17.86 -77.59 -28.19
N LEU A 10 17.97 -76.69 -27.21
CA LEU A 10 16.86 -76.35 -26.29
C LEU A 10 17.32 -75.39 -25.16
N PHE A 11 16.70 -74.22 -25.14
CA PHE A 11 16.14 -73.50 -23.98
C PHE A 11 16.98 -73.33 -22.72
N ARG A 12 17.33 -72.07 -22.39
CA ARG A 12 17.25 -71.57 -21.00
C ARG A 12 16.79 -70.10 -20.91
N LEU A 13 15.57 -69.96 -20.38
CA LEU A 13 15.05 -68.96 -19.44
C LEU A 13 14.79 -67.52 -19.89
N ILE A 14 13.48 -67.23 -19.96
CA ILE A 14 12.81 -65.93 -20.00
C ILE A 14 12.83 -65.32 -18.60
N VAL A 15 13.22 -64.05 -18.46
CA VAL A 15 12.72 -63.15 -17.41
C VAL A 15 12.45 -61.79 -18.04
N VAL A 16 11.18 -61.43 -18.08
CA VAL A 16 10.64 -60.13 -18.52
C VAL A 16 10.79 -59.14 -17.37
N ALA A 17 11.52 -58.05 -17.58
CA ALA A 17 11.52 -56.89 -16.69
C ALA A 17 10.91 -55.70 -17.43
N VAL A 18 9.70 -55.35 -17.04
CA VAL A 18 8.93 -54.20 -17.53
C VAL A 18 9.60 -52.91 -17.04
N LEU A 19 10.02 -52.06 -17.97
CA LEU A 19 10.55 -50.71 -17.73
C LEU A 19 9.40 -49.78 -17.31
N ILE A 20 9.30 -49.48 -16.01
CA ILE A 20 8.47 -48.39 -15.51
C ILE A 20 9.24 -47.09 -15.76
N SER A 21 8.86 -46.38 -16.82
CA SER A 21 9.28 -44.99 -17.05
C SER A 21 8.61 -44.09 -15.99
N SER A 22 9.34 -43.78 -14.93
CA SER A 22 8.97 -42.76 -13.95
C SER A 22 9.21 -41.38 -14.55
N GLY A 23 8.15 -40.79 -15.10
CA GLY A 23 8.12 -39.37 -15.43
C GLY A 23 8.21 -38.54 -14.14
N ILE A 24 9.40 -38.01 -13.86
CA ILE A 24 9.57 -36.98 -12.84
C ILE A 24 9.09 -35.66 -13.47
N PHE A 25 7.86 -35.27 -13.19
CA PHE A 25 7.45 -33.88 -13.36
C PHE A 25 8.16 -33.05 -12.29
N GLN A 26 9.21 -32.34 -12.67
CA GLN A 26 9.73 -31.23 -11.87
C GLN A 26 8.63 -30.16 -11.82
N ALA A 27 7.94 -30.08 -10.68
CA ALA A 27 7.10 -28.94 -10.36
C ALA A 27 8.03 -27.75 -10.12
N GLU A 28 8.24 -26.95 -11.15
CA GLU A 28 8.98 -25.70 -11.04
C GLU A 28 8.21 -24.79 -10.08
N ALA A 29 8.74 -24.64 -8.86
CA ALA A 29 8.17 -23.77 -7.85
C ALA A 29 8.06 -22.37 -8.46
N ARG A 30 6.84 -21.94 -8.80
CA ARG A 30 6.55 -20.58 -9.24
C ARG A 30 7.08 -19.66 -8.14
N LYS A 31 8.19 -18.99 -8.42
CA LYS A 31 8.76 -17.95 -7.58
C LYS A 31 7.67 -16.92 -7.37
N ASN A 32 7.10 -16.88 -6.16
CA ASN A 32 6.12 -15.87 -5.77
C ASN A 32 6.74 -14.52 -6.12
N PRO A 33 6.06 -13.62 -6.88
CA PRO A 33 6.65 -12.34 -7.22
C PRO A 33 7.05 -11.67 -5.91
N ALA A 34 8.34 -11.38 -5.77
CA ALA A 34 8.89 -10.76 -4.57
C ALA A 34 7.99 -9.60 -4.18
N ARG A 35 7.45 -9.67 -2.96
CA ARG A 35 6.65 -8.59 -2.37
C ARG A 35 7.48 -7.32 -2.56
N LYS A 36 6.95 -6.35 -3.32
CA LYS A 36 7.62 -5.06 -3.52
C LYS A 36 8.07 -4.56 -2.15
N PRO A 37 9.32 -4.07 -2.01
CA PRO A 37 9.79 -3.59 -0.73
C PRO A 37 8.77 -2.58 -0.20
N SER A 38 8.26 -2.82 1.00
CA SER A 38 7.49 -1.82 1.73
C SER A 38 8.35 -0.56 1.78
N PRO A 39 7.80 0.62 1.47
CA PRO A 39 8.54 1.87 1.60
C PRO A 39 9.21 1.89 2.98
N ASN A 40 10.51 2.19 3.02
CA ASN A 40 11.21 2.36 4.29
C ASN A 40 10.51 3.50 5.06
N ARG A 41 10.46 3.43 6.39
CA ARG A 41 9.83 4.45 7.26
C ARG A 41 10.29 5.87 6.92
N ALA A 42 11.56 6.03 6.54
CA ALA A 42 12.12 7.29 6.07
C ALA A 42 11.42 7.84 4.82
N ASN A 43 11.05 7.00 3.85
CA ASN A 43 10.36 7.41 2.63
C ASN A 43 8.92 7.85 2.91
N ILE A 44 8.24 7.12 3.81
CA ILE A 44 6.90 7.48 4.30
C ILE A 44 6.96 8.85 4.99
N GLU A 45 7.94 9.04 5.87
CA GLU A 45 8.14 10.31 6.56
C GLU A 45 8.44 11.45 5.58
N ALA A 46 9.33 11.25 4.60
CA ALA A 46 9.65 12.26 3.59
C ALA A 46 8.44 12.66 2.75
N ALA A 47 7.62 11.68 2.33
CA ALA A 47 6.39 11.95 1.59
C ALA A 47 5.38 12.74 2.43
N CYS A 48 5.10 12.31 3.66
CA CYS A 48 4.20 13.02 4.56
C CYS A 48 4.72 14.42 4.90
N ARG A 49 6.04 14.59 5.09
CA ARG A 49 6.67 15.88 5.35
C ARG A 49 6.42 16.86 4.19
N LEU A 50 6.61 16.41 2.94
CA LEU A 50 6.31 17.23 1.77
C LEU A 50 4.81 17.56 1.68
N GLN A 51 3.94 16.59 1.91
CA GLN A 51 2.49 16.83 1.88
C GLN A 51 2.06 17.85 2.96
N ILE A 52 2.53 17.71 4.19
CA ILE A 52 2.26 18.66 5.29
C ILE A 52 2.79 20.06 4.94
N PHE A 53 4.00 20.14 4.38
CA PHE A 53 4.56 21.43 3.93
C PHE A 53 3.64 22.10 2.91
N LEU A 54 3.22 21.37 1.87
CA LEU A 54 2.39 21.89 0.79
C LEU A 54 1.01 22.33 1.30
N ASP A 55 0.39 21.53 2.15
CA ASP A 55 -0.90 21.85 2.78
C ASP A 55 -0.81 23.16 3.58
N ARG A 56 0.24 23.32 4.40
CA ARG A 56 0.52 24.55 5.16
C ARG A 56 0.85 25.75 4.28
N ALA A 57 1.42 25.52 3.11
CA ALA A 57 1.67 26.55 2.11
C ALA A 57 0.41 26.92 1.30
N ASN A 58 -0.77 26.36 1.62
CA ASN A 58 -2.04 26.50 0.91
C ASN A 58 -2.06 25.85 -0.49
N PHE A 59 -1.21 24.85 -0.72
CA PHE A 59 -1.21 24.02 -1.92
C PHE A 59 -1.66 22.60 -1.54
N SER A 60 -2.97 22.35 -1.55
CA SER A 60 -3.52 21.09 -1.03
C SER A 60 -2.99 19.88 -1.81
N PRO A 61 -2.26 18.95 -1.15
CA PRO A 61 -1.78 17.72 -1.76
C PRO A 61 -2.84 16.61 -1.76
N GLY A 62 -4.10 16.94 -1.41
CA GLY A 62 -5.12 15.97 -1.06
C GLY A 62 -4.90 15.43 0.36
N LYS A 63 -5.28 14.17 0.58
CA LYS A 63 -5.08 13.46 1.84
C LYS A 63 -3.61 13.06 2.05
N LEU A 64 -3.18 13.03 3.31
CA LEU A 64 -1.89 12.45 3.70
C LEU A 64 -1.94 10.92 3.58
N ASP A 65 -1.16 10.35 2.67
CA ASP A 65 -1.24 8.92 2.31
C ASP A 65 0.11 8.24 2.07
N GLU A 66 1.20 8.84 2.55
CA GLU A 66 2.60 8.39 2.50
C GLU A 66 3.25 8.28 1.10
N THR A 67 2.50 8.60 0.05
CA THR A 67 2.98 8.45 -1.32
C THR A 67 3.01 9.78 -2.03
N TYR A 68 3.90 9.91 -2.99
CA TYR A 68 3.86 11.03 -3.94
C TYR A 68 2.75 10.80 -4.97
N ASN A 69 1.50 10.92 -4.51
CA ASN A 69 0.31 10.73 -5.33
C ASN A 69 0.16 11.86 -6.36
N GLU A 70 -0.80 11.74 -7.29
CA GLU A 70 -1.00 12.74 -8.34
C GLU A 70 -1.28 14.15 -7.81
N PHE A 71 -1.91 14.26 -6.65
CA PHE A 71 -2.25 15.54 -6.03
C PHE A 71 -1.02 16.18 -5.39
N THR A 72 -0.14 15.38 -4.78
CA THR A 72 1.15 15.84 -4.25
C THR A 72 2.01 16.42 -5.37
N TRP A 73 2.08 15.74 -6.52
CA TRP A 73 2.82 16.24 -7.69
C TRP A 73 2.22 17.54 -8.26
N LYS A 74 0.89 17.60 -8.40
CA LYS A 74 0.19 18.81 -8.86
C LYS A 74 0.39 19.99 -7.89
N ALA A 75 0.28 19.74 -6.59
CA ALA A 75 0.49 20.75 -5.55
C ALA A 75 1.93 21.29 -5.58
N LEU A 76 2.94 20.42 -5.70
CA LEU A 76 4.33 20.83 -5.82
C LEU A 76 4.59 21.65 -7.10
N ALA A 77 4.00 21.26 -8.23
CA ALA A 77 4.13 22.02 -9.47
C ALA A 77 3.55 23.44 -9.33
N LEU A 78 2.35 23.57 -8.76
CA LEU A 78 1.72 24.86 -8.50
C LEU A 78 2.50 25.70 -7.48
N TYR A 79 3.04 25.06 -6.43
CA TYR A 79 3.89 25.74 -5.46
C TYR A 79 5.13 26.34 -6.15
N ARG A 80 5.80 25.58 -7.03
CA ARG A 80 6.95 26.08 -7.81
C ARG A 80 6.56 27.22 -8.74
N GLU A 81 5.47 27.08 -9.50
CA GLU A 81 4.96 28.14 -10.38
C GLU A 81 4.68 29.44 -9.61
N SER A 82 4.11 29.34 -8.41
CA SER A 82 3.83 30.52 -7.57
C SER A 82 5.07 31.31 -7.17
N ARG A 83 6.25 30.67 -7.19
CA ARG A 83 7.55 31.29 -6.91
C ARG A 83 8.31 31.70 -8.18
N GLY A 84 7.70 31.55 -9.36
CA GLY A 84 8.36 31.80 -10.64
C GLY A 84 9.39 30.72 -11.03
N GLU A 85 9.32 29.54 -10.40
CA GLU A 85 10.17 28.40 -10.74
C GLU A 85 9.53 27.53 -11.82
N GLN A 86 10.34 26.72 -12.50
CA GLN A 86 9.83 25.74 -13.45
C GLN A 86 8.98 24.68 -12.73
N PRO A 87 7.72 24.43 -13.12
CA PRO A 87 6.92 23.35 -12.57
C PRO A 87 7.56 22.00 -12.82
N GLN A 88 7.46 21.12 -11.83
CA GLN A 88 7.97 19.77 -11.93
C GLN A 88 6.90 18.83 -12.48
N ALA A 89 7.18 18.19 -13.62
CA ALA A 89 6.25 17.23 -14.20
C ALA A 89 6.19 15.93 -13.37
N PRO A 90 5.00 15.33 -13.19
CA PRO A 90 4.89 14.01 -12.56
C PRO A 90 5.57 12.94 -13.43
N PRO A 91 6.01 11.81 -12.83
CA PRO A 91 6.50 10.68 -13.58
C PRO A 91 5.42 10.15 -14.55
N PRO A 92 5.80 9.55 -15.70
CA PRO A 92 4.85 9.02 -16.67
C PRO A 92 3.79 8.10 -16.04
N GLN A 93 2.55 8.23 -16.52
CA GLN A 93 1.39 7.48 -16.04
C GLN A 93 1.66 5.95 -16.04
N GLY A 94 1.18 5.25 -15.01
CA GLY A 94 1.50 3.83 -14.74
C GLY A 94 2.60 3.62 -13.69
N LYS A 95 3.31 4.70 -13.32
CA LYS A 95 4.28 4.78 -12.22
C LYS A 95 3.76 5.61 -11.03
N ILE A 96 2.45 5.76 -10.85
CA ILE A 96 1.90 6.60 -9.76
C ILE A 96 2.12 5.99 -8.36
N ARG A 97 2.44 4.68 -8.28
CA ARG A 97 3.04 4.04 -7.10
C ARG A 97 4.56 3.84 -7.23
N SER A 98 5.21 4.59 -8.09
CA SER A 98 6.66 4.54 -8.19
C SER A 98 7.24 5.29 -7.01
N ASN A 99 8.22 4.68 -6.38
CA ASN A 99 9.06 5.28 -5.35
C ASN A 99 9.99 6.34 -5.98
N VAL A 100 9.49 7.11 -6.96
CA VAL A 100 10.19 8.23 -7.58
C VAL A 100 9.97 9.41 -6.66
N GLU A 101 11.06 9.86 -6.05
CA GLU A 101 11.06 11.01 -5.18
C GLU A 101 11.01 12.30 -6.02
N PRO A 102 10.17 13.28 -5.64
CA PRO A 102 10.19 14.58 -6.27
C PRO A 102 11.46 15.35 -5.89
N ASP A 103 11.92 16.24 -6.77
CA ASP A 103 12.90 17.24 -6.40
C ASP A 103 12.27 18.22 -5.39
N VAL A 104 12.81 18.23 -4.18
CA VAL A 104 12.40 19.12 -3.08
C VAL A 104 13.43 20.20 -2.80
N ASN A 105 14.40 20.42 -3.71
CA ASN A 105 15.36 21.51 -3.57
C ASN A 105 14.64 22.87 -3.49
N GLY A 106 15.05 23.67 -2.50
CA GLY A 106 14.43 24.95 -2.19
C GLY A 106 13.07 24.85 -1.48
N VAL A 107 12.66 23.66 -1.05
CA VAL A 107 11.49 23.45 -0.18
C VAL A 107 11.98 23.30 1.25
N ASP A 108 11.50 24.15 2.17
CA ASP A 108 11.90 24.11 3.58
C ASP A 108 11.13 23.02 4.34
N LEU A 109 11.49 21.76 4.08
CA LEU A 109 10.88 20.60 4.74
C LEU A 109 11.23 20.51 6.24
N GLU A 110 12.29 21.20 6.69
CA GLU A 110 12.69 21.26 8.10
C GLU A 110 11.75 22.16 8.92
N SER A 111 11.04 23.11 8.27
CA SER A 111 9.95 23.86 8.92
C SER A 111 8.80 22.99 9.41
N VAL A 112 8.68 21.77 8.87
CA VAL A 112 7.71 20.79 9.33
C VAL A 112 8.25 20.12 10.60
N GLY A 113 7.48 20.19 11.68
CA GLY A 113 7.81 19.50 12.93
C GLY A 113 7.77 17.97 12.81
N PRO A 114 7.67 17.26 13.95
CA PRO A 114 7.47 15.81 13.93
C PRO A 114 6.27 15.43 13.06
N VAL A 115 6.50 14.53 12.09
CA VAL A 115 5.47 14.09 11.13
C VAL A 115 4.45 13.16 11.79
N PHE A 116 4.93 12.31 12.70
CA PHE A 116 4.10 11.35 13.43
C PHE A 116 4.12 11.68 14.91
N ILE A 117 2.94 11.90 15.50
CA ILE A 117 2.82 12.27 16.91
C ILE A 117 1.84 11.35 17.65
N PRO A 118 2.08 11.09 18.96
CA PRO A 118 1.08 10.44 19.78
C PRO A 118 -0.12 11.38 19.98
N TYR A 119 -1.31 10.84 19.79
CA TYR A 119 -2.58 11.53 19.94
C TYR A 119 -3.49 10.75 20.89
N THR A 120 -4.09 11.47 21.84
CA THR A 120 -5.09 10.93 22.75
C THR A 120 -6.47 11.18 22.18
N VAL A 121 -7.20 10.10 21.91
CA VAL A 121 -8.59 10.20 21.43
C VAL A 121 -9.45 10.88 22.47
N THR A 122 -10.27 11.84 22.05
CA THR A 122 -11.14 12.63 22.91
C THR A 122 -12.61 12.27 22.70
N ASP A 123 -13.47 12.59 23.67
CA ASP A 123 -14.92 12.41 23.50
C ASP A 123 -15.48 13.23 22.33
N ALA A 124 -14.87 14.38 22.02
CA ALA A 124 -15.25 15.22 20.90
C ALA A 124 -15.03 14.53 19.54
N ASP A 125 -13.99 13.70 19.42
CA ASP A 125 -13.74 12.93 18.18
C ASP A 125 -14.83 11.87 17.95
N LEU A 126 -15.42 11.37 19.03
CA LEU A 126 -16.47 10.35 18.97
C LEU A 126 -17.86 10.95 18.83
N ALA A 127 -18.06 12.21 19.24
CA ALA A 127 -19.34 12.90 19.18
C ALA A 127 -19.85 13.15 17.75
N SER A 128 -18.95 13.14 16.75
CA SER A 128 -19.27 13.28 15.33
C SER A 128 -19.58 11.95 14.64
N VAL A 129 -19.45 10.82 15.35
CA VAL A 129 -19.70 9.48 14.84
C VAL A 129 -21.17 9.11 15.06
N GLY A 130 -21.79 8.50 14.05
CA GLY A 130 -23.19 8.11 14.16
C GLY A 130 -23.71 7.36 12.94
N GLN A 131 -25.01 7.11 12.94
CA GLN A 131 -25.65 6.41 11.83
C GLN A 131 -25.75 7.34 10.61
N LEU A 132 -24.99 7.04 9.56
CA LEU A 132 -25.11 7.70 8.27
C LEU A 132 -26.11 6.94 7.36
N PRO A 133 -27.27 7.53 7.01
CA PRO A 133 -28.22 6.91 6.10
C PRO A 133 -27.60 6.64 4.73
N SER A 134 -28.05 5.61 4.03
CA SER A 134 -27.53 5.25 2.70
C SER A 134 -28.11 6.08 1.55
N THR A 135 -29.27 6.73 1.74
CA THR A 135 -29.94 7.50 0.69
C THR A 135 -29.69 9.00 0.82
N ILE A 136 -29.44 9.67 -0.31
CA ILE A 136 -29.23 11.12 -0.36
C ILE A 136 -30.44 11.89 0.22
N ALA A 137 -31.66 11.44 -0.08
CA ALA A 137 -32.88 12.07 0.43
C ALA A 137 -33.01 12.00 1.96
N ALA A 138 -32.49 10.94 2.60
CA ALA A 138 -32.46 10.84 4.05
C ALA A 138 -31.30 11.67 4.65
N GLN A 139 -30.12 11.61 4.02
CA GLN A 139 -28.96 12.42 4.40
C GLN A 139 -29.27 13.92 4.38
N ALA A 140 -30.00 14.40 3.36
CA ALA A 140 -30.37 15.80 3.20
C ALA A 140 -31.29 16.36 4.32
N LYS A 141 -31.90 15.48 5.13
CA LYS A 141 -32.72 15.87 6.28
C LYS A 141 -31.91 16.01 7.56
N LEU A 142 -30.66 15.56 7.58
CA LEU A 142 -29.81 15.64 8.75
C LEU A 142 -29.25 17.06 8.91
N LYS A 143 -29.08 17.48 10.17
CA LYS A 143 -28.44 18.75 10.50
C LYS A 143 -26.95 18.78 10.08
N PHE A 144 -26.30 17.62 10.11
CA PHE A 144 -24.94 17.39 9.65
C PHE A 144 -24.80 15.91 9.26
N LEU A 145 -23.80 15.58 8.43
CA LEU A 145 -23.49 14.19 8.08
C LEU A 145 -22.50 13.63 9.11
N PRO A 146 -22.87 12.60 9.88
CA PRO A 146 -21.94 11.98 10.81
C PRO A 146 -20.90 11.12 10.07
N TYR A 147 -19.74 10.94 10.70
CA TYR A 147 -18.78 9.91 10.28
C TYR A 147 -19.32 8.52 10.61
N ARG A 148 -18.94 7.53 9.80
CA ARG A 148 -19.44 6.16 9.94
C ARG A 148 -18.86 5.44 11.14
N ASP A 149 -17.60 5.74 11.45
CA ASP A 149 -16.88 5.17 12.58
C ASP A 149 -15.82 6.16 13.11
N PRO A 150 -15.24 5.90 14.30
CA PRO A 150 -14.22 6.76 14.87
C PRO A 150 -12.94 6.89 14.03
N ALA A 151 -12.60 5.85 13.25
CA ALA A 151 -11.39 5.87 12.43
C ALA A 151 -11.53 6.90 11.31
N ASP A 152 -12.69 6.94 10.65
CA ASP A 152 -13.05 7.96 9.65
C ASP A 152 -12.99 9.38 10.26
N ALA A 153 -13.56 9.58 11.45
CA ALA A 153 -13.57 10.89 12.11
C ALA A 153 -12.16 11.39 12.45
N ILE A 154 -11.30 10.50 12.97
CA ILE A 154 -9.91 10.83 13.31
C ILE A 154 -9.08 11.04 12.06
N ALA A 155 -9.25 10.21 11.03
CA ALA A 155 -8.55 10.35 9.76
C ALA A 155 -8.85 11.71 9.11
N GLU A 156 -10.13 12.11 9.10
CA GLU A 156 -10.53 13.43 8.62
C GLU A 156 -9.94 14.55 9.49
N LYS A 157 -9.94 14.43 10.82
CA LYS A 157 -9.36 15.45 11.72
C LYS A 157 -7.88 15.75 11.41
N PHE A 158 -7.13 14.74 10.99
CA PHE A 158 -5.71 14.87 10.65
C PHE A 158 -5.45 14.93 9.13
N HIS A 159 -6.51 15.09 8.32
CA HIS A 159 -6.46 15.10 6.86
C HIS A 159 -5.69 13.91 6.26
N CYS A 160 -5.72 12.74 6.90
CA CYS A 160 -4.99 11.56 6.47
C CYS A 160 -5.91 10.49 5.89
N ASP A 161 -5.36 9.61 5.06
CA ASP A 161 -6.07 8.43 4.59
C ASP A 161 -6.33 7.45 5.74
N VAL A 162 -7.57 6.93 5.85
CA VAL A 162 -7.94 6.00 6.93
C VAL A 162 -7.14 4.68 6.87
N HIS A 163 -6.74 4.20 5.69
CA HIS A 163 -5.88 3.03 5.58
C HIS A 163 -4.41 3.34 5.92
N PHE A 164 -3.98 4.60 5.76
CA PHE A 164 -2.71 5.05 6.29
C PHE A 164 -2.73 5.10 7.82
N LEU A 165 -3.79 5.69 8.40
CA LEU A 165 -3.99 5.71 9.85
C LEU A 165 -3.99 4.30 10.47
N GLU A 166 -4.63 3.32 9.82
CA GLU A 166 -4.63 1.91 10.28
C GLU A 166 -3.23 1.29 10.24
N ARG A 167 -2.40 1.69 9.27
CA ARG A 167 -1.01 1.17 9.18
C ARG A 167 -0.09 1.81 10.21
N LEU A 168 -0.35 3.07 10.58
CA LEU A 168 0.30 3.69 11.74
C LEU A 168 -0.16 3.04 13.06
N ASN A 169 -1.37 2.48 13.09
CA ASN A 169 -2.00 1.91 14.29
C ASN A 169 -2.55 0.49 14.10
N PRO A 170 -1.73 -0.52 13.75
CA PRO A 170 -2.23 -1.82 13.33
C PRO A 170 -3.14 -2.47 14.39
N GLY A 171 -4.38 -2.76 14.00
CA GLY A 171 -5.36 -3.44 14.84
C GLY A 171 -6.02 -2.59 15.92
N LYS A 172 -5.68 -1.30 16.04
CA LYS A 172 -6.27 -0.41 17.07
C LYS A 172 -7.56 0.26 16.62
N LEU A 173 -7.76 0.51 15.33
CA LEU A 173 -8.85 1.37 14.88
C LEU A 173 -10.25 0.72 14.93
N LYS A 174 -10.31 -0.61 15.12
CA LYS A 174 -11.57 -1.35 15.20
C LYS A 174 -12.38 -1.06 16.47
N THR A 175 -11.71 -0.64 17.55
CA THR A 175 -12.33 -0.47 18.88
C THR A 175 -11.81 0.79 19.57
N VAL A 176 -11.83 1.91 18.84
CA VAL A 176 -11.39 3.22 19.34
C VAL A 176 -12.36 3.75 20.38
N LYS A 177 -11.80 4.28 21.48
CA LYS A 177 -12.51 4.86 22.62
C LYS A 177 -11.70 6.04 23.16
N ALA A 178 -12.36 6.95 23.85
CA ALA A 178 -11.70 8.10 24.46
C ALA A 178 -10.59 7.64 25.42
N GLY A 179 -9.45 8.34 25.39
CA GLY A 179 -8.24 8.00 26.13
C GLY A 179 -7.28 7.05 25.39
N ASP A 180 -7.71 6.37 24.32
CA ASP A 180 -6.80 5.54 23.52
C ASP A 180 -5.67 6.39 22.91
N GLN A 181 -4.46 5.82 22.84
CA GLN A 181 -3.28 6.43 22.21
C GLN A 181 -3.09 5.91 20.80
N LEU A 182 -3.18 6.82 19.82
CA LEU A 182 -2.92 6.57 18.41
C LEU A 182 -1.68 7.36 17.95
N MET A 183 -1.01 6.86 16.93
CA MET A 183 -0.05 7.63 16.14
C MET A 183 -0.79 8.27 14.97
N VAL A 184 -0.72 9.58 14.83
CA VAL A 184 -1.34 10.33 13.72
C VAL A 184 -0.28 11.05 12.92
#